data_AF-X0VWT0-F1
#
_entry.id   AF-X0VWT0-F1
#
_cell.length_a   1.000
_cell.length_b   1.000
_cell.length_c   1.000
_cell.angle_alpha   90.00
_cell.angle_beta   90.00
_cell.angle_gamma   90.00
#
_symmetry.space_group_name_H-M   'P 1'
#
loop_
_entity.id
_entity.type
_entity.pdbx_description
1 polymer ?
#
loop_
_entity_poly.entity_id
_entity_poly.type
_entity_poly.pdbx_seq_one_letter_code
_entity_poly.pdbx_strand_id
1 'polypeptide(L)'
;MFDIKREKLINNFMSSIKKGHLLIVGNPGSGKTWLITKTSEKIADENIPNVIIRADSIEVDSLSDFRRALGIDNPIEEALNYLSGGKRSILFIDGLDAARSEAKQSIYRQLINLVLSRCKDWFVVASIRTYDVKHSR
;
A
#
# COMPACT_ATOMS: atom_id res chain seq x y z
N MET A 1 -22.77 -5.87 -13.92
CA MET A 1 -21.30 -5.83 -13.84
C MET A 1 -20.80 -7.25 -14.01
N PHE A 2 -19.98 -7.53 -15.02
CA PHE A 2 -19.45 -8.89 -15.27
C PHE A 2 -18.22 -9.09 -14.39
N ASP A 3 -18.26 -10.00 -13.42
CA ASP A 3 -17.12 -10.28 -12.54
C ASP A 3 -16.38 -11.52 -13.03
N ILE A 4 -15.12 -11.34 -13.45
CA ILE A 4 -14.27 -12.45 -13.86
C ILE A 4 -13.68 -13.06 -12.60
N LYS A 5 -14.05 -14.31 -12.30
CA LYS A 5 -13.48 -15.05 -11.17
C LYS A 5 -11.99 -15.27 -11.38
N ARG A 6 -11.15 -14.58 -10.58
CA ARG A 6 -9.67 -14.72 -10.57
C ARG A 6 -9.16 -15.28 -9.25
N GLU A 7 -9.87 -16.25 -8.66
CA GLU A 7 -9.56 -16.81 -7.33
C GLU A 7 -8.13 -17.32 -7.20
N LYS A 8 -7.61 -18.01 -8.23
CA LYS A 8 -6.21 -18.49 -8.24
C LYS A 8 -5.20 -17.35 -8.12
N LEU A 9 -5.46 -16.21 -8.78
CA LEU A 9 -4.59 -15.04 -8.70
C LEU A 9 -4.62 -14.44 -7.29
N ILE A 10 -5.81 -14.28 -6.71
CA ILE A 10 -5.97 -13.76 -5.35
C ILE A 10 -5.27 -14.67 -4.34
N ASN A 11 -5.47 -15.99 -4.43
CA ASN A 11 -4.84 -16.95 -3.51
C ASN A 11 -3.32 -16.96 -3.62
N ASN A 12 -2.77 -16.89 -4.85
CA ASN A 12 -1.33 -16.77 -5.06
C ASN A 12 -0.78 -15.47 -4.49
N PHE A 13 -1.51 -14.36 -4.68
CA PHE A 13 -1.10 -13.06 -4.16
C PHE A 13 -1.15 -13.00 -2.63
N MET A 14 -2.19 -13.55 -2.00
CA MET A 14 -2.28 -13.75 -0.55
C MET A 14 -1.09 -14.54 0.00
N SER A 15 -0.71 -15.63 -0.67
CA SER A 15 0.48 -16.42 -0.33
C SER A 15 1.75 -15.58 -0.36
N SER A 16 1.92 -14.72 -1.37
CA SER A 16 3.07 -13.81 -1.47
C SER A 16 3.07 -12.74 -0.38
N ILE A 17 1.92 -12.13 -0.06
CA ILE A 17 1.79 -11.13 1.02
C ILE A 17 2.19 -11.72 2.38
N LYS A 18 1.88 -13.00 2.62
CA LYS A 18 2.26 -13.69 3.87
C LYS A 18 3.78 -13.82 4.06
N LYS A 19 4.56 -13.71 2.97
CA LYS A 19 6.03 -13.85 3.02
C LYS A 19 6.76 -12.56 3.41
N GLY A 20 6.15 -11.39 3.27
CA GLY A 20 6.83 -10.13 3.60
C GLY A 20 6.32 -8.93 2.79
N HIS A 21 7.21 -7.94 2.64
CA HIS A 21 6.98 -6.78 1.78
C HIS A 21 6.98 -7.19 0.30
N LEU A 22 6.17 -6.53 -0.52
CA LEU A 22 5.98 -6.90 -1.92
C LEU A 22 5.84 -5.66 -2.80
N LEU A 23 6.46 -5.70 -3.98
CA LEU A 23 6.24 -4.73 -5.06
C LEU A 23 5.51 -5.41 -6.21
N ILE A 24 4.34 -4.90 -6.56
CA ILE A 24 3.53 -5.36 -7.68
C ILE A 24 3.91 -4.52 -8.90
N VAL A 25 4.39 -5.20 -9.93
CA VAL A 25 4.77 -4.57 -11.20
C VAL A 25 3.82 -5.04 -12.29
N GLY A 26 3.34 -4.13 -13.12
CA GLY A 26 2.50 -4.48 -14.25
C GLY A 26 2.12 -3.29 -15.11
N ASN A 27 1.66 -3.55 -16.32
CA ASN A 27 1.26 -2.50 -17.26
C ASN A 27 0.05 -1.69 -16.73
N PRO A 28 -0.17 -0.46 -17.22
CA PRO A 28 -1.44 0.26 -17.01
C PRO A 28 -2.63 -0.62 -17.39
N GLY A 29 -3.72 -0.57 -16.62
CA GLY A 29 -4.92 -1.36 -16.90
C GLY A 29 -4.80 -2.87 -16.61
N SER A 30 -3.68 -3.37 -16.11
CA SER A 30 -3.50 -4.82 -15.83
C SER A 30 -4.33 -5.34 -14.64
N GLY A 31 -5.05 -4.46 -13.93
CA GLY A 31 -5.90 -4.82 -12.80
C GLY A 31 -5.20 -4.86 -11.44
N LYS A 32 -4.07 -4.13 -11.25
CA LYS A 32 -3.36 -4.05 -9.94
C LYS A 32 -4.25 -3.50 -8.82
N THR A 33 -4.90 -2.36 -9.06
CA THR A 33 -5.87 -1.75 -8.12
C THR A 33 -7.01 -2.69 -7.77
N TRP A 34 -7.57 -3.39 -8.77
CA TRP A 34 -8.59 -4.41 -8.54
C TRP A 34 -8.06 -5.55 -7.66
N LEU A 35 -6.86 -6.07 -7.94
CA LEU A 35 -6.22 -7.13 -7.16
C LEU A 35 -5.98 -6.71 -5.71
N ILE A 36 -5.43 -5.50 -5.49
CA ILE A 36 -5.22 -4.92 -4.15
C ILE A 36 -6.55 -4.80 -3.41
N THR A 37 -7.57 -4.22 -4.05
CA THR A 37 -8.89 -3.97 -3.43
C THR A 37 -9.55 -5.29 -3.02
N LYS A 38 -9.63 -6.26 -3.94
CA LYS A 38 -10.24 -7.58 -3.66
C LYS A 38 -9.48 -8.37 -2.60
N THR A 39 -8.16 -8.20 -2.55
CA THR A 39 -7.33 -8.87 -1.55
C THR A 39 -7.47 -8.20 -0.19
N SER A 40 -7.53 -6.87 -0.13
CA SER A 40 -7.80 -6.10 1.10
C SER A 40 -9.16 -6.47 1.71
N GLU A 41 -10.21 -6.58 0.89
CA GLU A 41 -11.53 -7.08 1.32
C GLU A 41 -11.40 -8.47 1.96
N LYS A 42 -10.75 -9.42 1.27
CA LYS A 42 -10.55 -10.79 1.79
C LYS A 42 -9.72 -10.85 3.08
N ILE A 43 -8.70 -9.99 3.20
CA ILE A 43 -7.86 -9.88 4.39
C ILE A 43 -8.66 -9.29 5.57
N ALA A 44 -9.54 -8.33 5.29
CA ALA A 44 -10.44 -7.78 6.30
C ALA A 44 -11.43 -8.83 6.80
N ASP A 45 -11.97 -9.69 5.92
CA ASP A 45 -12.83 -10.82 6.30
C ASP A 45 -12.08 -11.83 7.20
N GLU A 46 -10.76 -11.95 7.05
CA GLU A 46 -9.87 -12.74 7.93
C GLU A 46 -9.51 -12.01 9.25
N ASN A 47 -10.11 -10.84 9.53
CA ASN A 47 -9.83 -9.96 10.68
C ASN A 47 -8.36 -9.52 10.80
N ILE A 48 -7.68 -9.39 9.65
CA ILE A 48 -6.32 -8.89 9.57
C ILE A 48 -6.38 -7.38 9.29
N PRO A 49 -5.82 -6.51 10.17
CA PRO A 49 -5.83 -5.07 9.95
C PRO A 49 -5.09 -4.72 8.64
N ASN A 50 -5.71 -3.87 7.84
CA ASN A 50 -5.10 -3.42 6.60
C ASN A 50 -5.59 -2.02 6.20
N VAL A 51 -4.74 -1.30 5.48
CA VAL A 51 -4.99 0.07 5.01
C VAL A 51 -4.59 0.18 3.55
N ILE A 52 -5.41 0.83 2.72
CA ILE A 52 -5.06 1.19 1.35
C ILE A 52 -4.81 2.69 1.26
N ILE A 53 -3.65 3.05 0.73
CA ILE A 53 -3.28 4.41 0.36
C ILE A 53 -3.17 4.45 -1.15
N ARG A 54 -4.00 5.27 -1.80
CA ARG A 54 -3.90 5.49 -3.24
C ARG A 54 -3.02 6.69 -3.51
N ALA A 55 -1.93 6.49 -4.23
CA ALA A 55 -0.92 7.53 -4.35
C ALA A 55 -1.38 8.73 -5.20
N ASP A 56 -2.35 8.51 -6.08
CA ASP A 56 -2.98 9.51 -6.93
C ASP A 56 -4.06 10.33 -6.21
N SER A 57 -4.59 9.86 -5.07
CA SER A 57 -5.68 10.52 -4.36
C SER A 57 -5.21 11.48 -3.25
N ILE A 58 -3.91 11.56 -3.01
CA ILE A 58 -3.33 12.37 -1.93
C ILE A 58 -2.49 13.49 -2.53
N GLU A 59 -2.97 14.71 -2.36
CA GLU A 59 -2.24 15.95 -2.68
C GLU A 59 -1.57 16.49 -1.43
N VAL A 60 -0.32 16.08 -1.23
CA VAL A 60 0.49 16.52 -0.09
C VAL A 60 1.89 16.89 -0.53
N ASP A 61 2.47 17.87 0.17
CA ASP A 61 3.83 18.34 -0.04
C ASP A 61 4.76 18.01 1.15
N SER A 62 4.21 17.46 2.24
CA SER A 62 4.97 16.99 3.39
C SER A 62 4.32 15.78 4.09
N LEU A 63 5.09 15.08 4.94
CA LEU A 63 4.56 14.00 5.79
C LEU A 63 3.53 14.51 6.82
N SER A 64 3.66 15.77 7.25
CA SER A 64 2.68 16.41 8.14
C SER A 64 1.34 16.65 7.42
N ASP A 65 1.38 17.06 6.16
CA ASP A 65 0.18 17.17 5.32
C ASP A 65 -0.43 15.79 5.03
N PHE A 66 0.42 14.77 4.84
CA PHE A 66 -0.02 13.38 4.71
C PHE A 66 -0.79 12.90 5.93
N ARG A 67 -0.27 13.17 7.13
CA ARG A 67 -0.94 12.87 8.39
C ARG A 67 -2.31 13.57 8.48
N ARG A 68 -2.36 14.87 8.13
CA ARG A 68 -3.60 15.65 8.12
C ARG A 68 -4.61 15.11 7.09
N ALA A 69 -4.15 14.72 5.90
CA ALA A 69 -4.98 14.14 4.85
C ALA A 69 -5.59 12.80 5.27
N LEU A 70 -4.93 12.05 6.16
CA LEU A 70 -5.45 10.82 6.75
C LEU A 70 -6.36 11.05 7.97
N GLY A 71 -6.52 12.30 8.43
CA GLY A 71 -7.32 12.63 9.62
C GLY A 71 -6.72 12.10 10.92
N ILE A 72 -5.39 11.97 10.99
CA ILE A 72 -4.68 11.44 12.16
C ILE A 72 -4.01 12.60 12.90
N ASP A 73 -4.20 12.70 14.22
CA ASP A 73 -3.52 13.73 15.03
C ASP A 73 -2.20 13.23 15.64
N ASN A 74 -2.06 11.91 15.78
CA ASN A 74 -0.87 11.23 16.31
C ASN A 74 0.16 10.93 15.20
N PRO A 75 1.44 10.70 15.54
CA PRO A 75 2.42 10.16 14.58
C PRO A 75 1.87 8.93 13.83
N ILE A 76 2.20 8.81 12.55
CA ILE A 76 1.66 7.76 11.66
C ILE A 76 1.96 6.37 12.22
N GLU A 77 3.17 6.18 12.74
CA GLU A 77 3.62 4.93 13.35
C GLU A 77 2.83 4.56 14.61
N GLU A 78 2.43 5.54 15.42
CA GLU A 78 1.60 5.29 16.61
C GLU A 78 0.20 4.84 16.21
N ALA A 79 -0.40 5.53 15.23
CA ALA A 79 -1.71 5.15 14.69
C ALA A 79 -1.69 3.74 14.07
N LEU A 80 -0.66 3.43 13.26
CA LEU A 80 -0.50 2.11 12.66
C LEU A 80 -0.28 1.03 13.74
N ASN A 81 0.60 1.25 14.72
CA ASN A 81 0.84 0.27 15.78
C ASN A 81 -0.37 0.06 16.68
N TYR A 82 -1.17 1.11 16.92
CA TYR A 82 -2.45 0.97 17.61
C TYR A 82 -3.44 0.13 16.79
N LEU A 83 -3.58 0.43 15.49
CA LEU A 83 -4.48 -0.29 14.58
C LEU A 83 -4.09 -1.77 14.42
N SER A 84 -2.80 -2.09 14.41
CA SER A 84 -2.36 -3.48 14.32
C SER A 84 -2.74 -4.28 15.57
N GLY A 85 -2.73 -3.66 16.74
CA GLY A 85 -2.92 -4.34 18.02
C GLY A 85 -1.90 -5.47 18.22
N GLY A 86 -0.68 -5.33 17.66
CA GLY A 86 0.35 -6.37 17.66
C GLY A 86 0.10 -7.54 16.70
N LYS A 87 -0.95 -7.48 15.87
CA LYS A 87 -1.22 -8.48 14.83
C LYS A 87 -0.53 -8.10 13.53
N ARG A 88 -0.11 -9.11 12.77
CA ARG A 88 0.33 -8.92 11.38
C ARG A 88 -0.72 -8.08 10.64
N SER A 89 -0.27 -7.02 9.98
CA SER A 89 -1.11 -6.02 9.32
C SER A 89 -0.51 -5.63 7.97
N ILE A 90 -1.35 -5.19 7.03
CA ILE A 90 -0.91 -4.90 5.65
C ILE A 90 -1.15 -3.44 5.28
N LEU A 91 -0.11 -2.74 4.86
CA LEU A 91 -0.19 -1.41 4.24
C LEU A 91 -0.08 -1.55 2.73
N PHE A 92 -1.17 -1.29 2.01
CA PHE A 92 -1.17 -1.21 0.56
C PHE A 92 -0.89 0.23 0.11
N ILE A 93 0.06 0.39 -0.80
CA ILE A 93 0.33 1.67 -1.49
C ILE A 93 0.08 1.46 -2.97
N ASP A 94 -1.05 1.92 -3.49
CA ASP A 94 -1.42 1.70 -4.89
C ASP A 94 -0.96 2.84 -5.79
N GLY A 95 -0.21 2.49 -6.84
CA GLY A 95 0.16 3.41 -7.91
C GLY A 95 1.27 4.39 -7.55
N LEU A 96 2.39 3.92 -6.97
CA LEU A 96 3.55 4.76 -6.64
C LEU A 96 4.03 5.63 -7.81
N ASP A 97 3.88 5.18 -9.07
CA ASP A 97 4.19 5.96 -10.27
C ASP A 97 3.33 7.21 -10.46
N ALA A 98 2.21 7.34 -9.75
CA ALA A 98 1.40 8.56 -9.73
C ALA A 98 2.07 9.71 -8.96
N ALA A 99 3.03 9.40 -8.07
CA ALA A 99 3.87 10.41 -7.42
C ALA A 99 4.89 10.97 -8.42
N ARG A 100 4.46 11.88 -9.28
CA ARG A 100 5.30 12.42 -10.37
C ARG A 100 6.28 13.50 -9.95
N SER A 101 6.00 14.23 -8.87
CA SER A 101 6.94 15.23 -8.34
C SER A 101 7.95 14.58 -7.40
N GLU A 102 9.18 15.08 -7.39
CA GLU A 102 10.24 14.63 -6.49
C GLU A 102 9.81 14.72 -5.01
N ALA A 103 9.10 15.80 -4.66
CA ALA A 103 8.52 15.99 -3.34
C ALA A 103 7.58 14.83 -2.95
N LYS A 104 6.61 14.49 -3.80
CA LYS A 104 5.67 13.38 -3.53
C LYS A 104 6.40 12.04 -3.43
N GLN A 105 7.37 11.78 -4.30
CA GLN A 105 8.17 10.54 -4.23
C GLN A 105 8.96 10.46 -2.92
N SER A 106 9.54 11.58 -2.47
CA SER A 106 10.26 11.67 -1.20
C SER A 106 9.34 11.33 -0.02
N ILE A 107 8.10 11.82 -0.03
CA ILE A 107 7.11 11.52 1.03
C ILE A 107 6.78 10.04 1.08
N TYR A 108 6.49 9.39 -0.06
CA TYR A 108 6.21 7.95 -0.07
C TYR A 108 7.44 7.12 0.36
N ARG A 109 8.66 7.53 -0.02
CA ARG A 109 9.89 6.89 0.47
C ARG A 109 10.05 7.04 1.98
N GLN A 110 9.80 8.23 2.52
CA GLN A 110 9.83 8.49 3.96
C GLN A 110 8.77 7.65 4.70
N LEU A 111 7.55 7.57 4.18
CA LEU A 111 6.49 6.73 4.74
C LEU A 111 6.87 5.26 4.75
N ILE A 112 7.38 4.73 3.62
CA ILE A 112 7.81 3.33 3.54
C ILE A 112 8.93 3.08 4.57
N ASN A 113 9.94 3.95 4.62
CA ASN A 113 11.04 3.82 5.59
C ASN A 113 10.57 3.90 7.05
N LEU A 114 9.61 4.78 7.34
CA LEU A 114 8.99 4.90 8.66
C LEU A 114 8.30 3.60 9.06
N VAL A 115 7.47 3.03 8.17
CA VAL A 115 6.76 1.78 8.43
C VAL A 115 7.74 0.64 8.62
N LEU A 116 8.75 0.51 7.74
CA LEU A 116 9.76 -0.53 7.83
C LEU A 116 10.59 -0.47 9.12
N SER A 117 10.83 0.73 9.67
CA SER A 117 11.67 0.92 10.85
C SER A 117 10.91 0.97 12.17
N ARG A 118 9.65 1.40 12.18
CA ARG A 118 8.88 1.68 13.41
C ARG A 118 7.61 0.84 13.57
N CYS A 119 7.18 0.12 12.53
CA CYS A 119 5.92 -0.63 12.52
C CYS A 119 6.18 -2.12 12.23
N LYS A 120 6.76 -2.84 13.19
CA LYS A 120 7.21 -4.23 13.03
C LYS A 120 6.14 -5.23 12.55
N ASP A 121 4.88 -4.95 12.87
CA ASP A 121 3.75 -5.82 12.52
C ASP A 121 3.18 -5.51 11.13
N TRP A 122 3.66 -4.45 10.48
CA TRP A 122 3.15 -3.96 9.20
C TRP A 122 4.01 -4.40 8.02
N PHE A 123 3.34 -4.94 7.01
CA PHE A 123 3.96 -5.37 5.75
C PHE A 123 3.46 -4.49 4.62
N VAL A 124 4.41 -3.95 3.86
CA VAL A 124 4.15 -2.99 2.78
C VAL A 124 3.96 -3.75 1.48
N VAL A 125 2.84 -3.51 0.82
CA VAL A 125 2.53 -4.03 -0.51
C VAL A 125 2.29 -2.84 -1.44
N ALA A 126 3.30 -2.51 -2.24
CA ALA A 126 3.23 -1.36 -3.14
C ALA A 126 2.96 -1.77 -4.59
N SER A 127 2.32 -0.91 -5.36
CA SER A 127 2.04 -1.12 -6.79
C SER A 127 2.69 -0.03 -7.62
N ILE A 128 3.28 -0.41 -8.75
CA ILE A 128 3.93 0.50 -9.70
C ILE A 128 3.81 -0.02 -11.13
N ARG A 129 3.82 0.89 -12.11
CA ARG A 129 3.87 0.54 -13.53
C ARG A 129 5.23 -0.05 -13.93
N THR A 130 5.20 -1.04 -14.84
CA THR A 130 6.40 -1.68 -15.39
C THR A 130 7.36 -0.67 -16.03
N TYR A 131 6.83 0.34 -16.71
CA TYR A 131 7.64 1.38 -17.34
C TYR A 131 8.47 2.13 -16.29
N ASP A 132 7.82 2.60 -15.23
CA ASP A 132 8.44 3.39 -14.17
C ASP A 132 9.49 2.60 -13.39
N VAL A 133 9.29 1.30 -13.15
CA VAL A 133 10.35 0.45 -12.55
C VAL A 133 11.62 0.40 -13.40
N LYS A 134 11.48 0.36 -14.73
CA LYS A 134 12.62 0.27 -15.65
C LYS A 134 13.32 1.62 -15.87
N HIS A 135 12.65 2.73 -15.58
CA HIS A 135 13.13 4.08 -15.87
C HIS A 135 13.30 4.95 -14.60
N SER A 136 13.00 4.42 -13.42
CA SER A 136 13.33 5.04 -12.13
C SER A 136 14.84 4.96 -11.94
N ARG A 137 15.52 6.12 -11.99
CA ARG A 137 16.91 6.29 -11.59
C ARG A 137 16.98 6.81 -10.17
#